data_AF-A0A662TF44-F1
#
_entry.id   AF-A0A662TF44-F1
#
_cell.length_a   1.000
_cell.length_b   1.000
_cell.length_c   1.000
_cell.angle_alpha   90.00
_cell.angle_beta   90.00
_cell.angle_gamma   90.00
#
_symmetry.space_group_name_H-M   'P 1'
#
loop_
_entity.id
_entity.type
_entity.pdbx_description
1 polymer ?
#
loop_
_entity_poly.entity_id
_entity_poly.type
_entity_poly.pdbx_seq_one_letter_code
_entity_poly.pdbx_strand_id
1 'polypeptide(L)'
;NVKVQICYAGSPYSEGITDENGKVSLECVPGIATVRVLINEKVVYEEEITITYDNQEIEVATNFSIVIASPSSEITSVKVSNPVPILSVFFAAIPLLAFRRRRAIQTWVAIVLAIIITIAIAVPIYLWVSSFTAPSEAFRPTKFTILDWSVNTTRVDLTLKNLGEYTDALHTIYLKLGSETVLRYDEDTIVCVVTTDGVTYTHLGNIKLKPGAVITIIIPYSLQKGITYTVKIVGKANTIAETEIIG
;
A
#
# COMPACT_ATOMS: atom_id res chain seq x y z
N ASN A 1 -17.88 3.19 7.18
CA ASN A 1 -19.32 3.16 6.83
C ASN A 1 -19.47 3.44 5.35
N VAL A 2 -19.91 2.44 4.58
CA VAL A 2 -20.07 2.50 3.13
C VAL A 2 -21.53 2.78 2.81
N LYS A 3 -21.80 3.64 1.83
CA LYS A 3 -23.16 3.92 1.39
C LYS A 3 -23.51 3.03 0.21
N VAL A 4 -24.67 2.39 0.24
CA VAL A 4 -25.18 1.56 -0.86
C VAL A 4 -26.50 2.15 -1.35
N GLN A 5 -26.68 2.19 -2.66
CA GLN A 5 -27.86 2.71 -3.33
C GLN A 5 -28.40 1.69 -4.33
N ILE A 6 -29.72 1.57 -4.39
CA ILE A 6 -30.43 0.88 -5.47
C ILE A 6 -31.00 1.95 -6.40
N CYS A 7 -30.74 1.82 -7.69
CA CYS A 7 -31.20 2.73 -8.73
C CYS A 7 -32.08 2.01 -9.76
N TYR A 8 -33.13 2.68 -10.24
CA TYR A 8 -33.89 2.27 -11.42
C TYR A 8 -33.77 3.35 -12.49
N ALA A 9 -33.48 2.96 -13.73
CA ALA A 9 -33.28 3.90 -14.84
C ALA A 9 -32.31 5.07 -14.48
N GLY A 10 -31.27 4.77 -13.70
CA GLY A 10 -30.25 5.73 -13.26
C GLY A 10 -30.63 6.64 -12.09
N SER A 11 -31.87 6.57 -11.59
CA SER A 11 -32.35 7.38 -10.46
C SER A 11 -32.31 6.58 -9.14
N PRO A 12 -31.81 7.16 -8.02
CA PRO A 12 -31.78 6.49 -6.73
C PRO A 12 -33.20 6.28 -6.19
N TYR A 13 -33.48 5.05 -5.77
CA TYR A 13 -34.76 4.64 -5.20
C TYR A 13 -34.68 4.45 -3.68
N SER A 14 -33.68 3.70 -3.23
CA SER A 14 -33.41 3.48 -1.80
C SER A 14 -31.91 3.55 -1.53
N GLU A 15 -31.56 4.04 -0.33
CA GLU A 15 -30.18 4.19 0.10
C GLU A 15 -30.00 3.88 1.57
N GLY A 16 -28.82 3.37 1.91
CA GLY A 16 -28.51 2.97 3.27
C GLY A 16 -27.01 2.88 3.51
N ILE A 17 -26.67 2.72 4.78
CA ILE A 17 -25.28 2.62 5.24
C ILE A 17 -25.05 1.22 5.76
N THR A 18 -23.93 0.61 5.40
CA THR A 18 -23.55 -0.72 5.89
C THR A 18 -23.33 -0.72 7.40
N ASP A 19 -23.78 -1.78 8.06
CA ASP A 19 -23.48 -2.05 9.47
C ASP A 19 -22.03 -2.53 9.69
N GLU A 20 -21.69 -2.87 10.93
CA GLU A 20 -20.37 -3.38 11.33
C GLU A 20 -19.98 -4.71 10.67
N ASN A 21 -20.96 -5.45 10.13
CA ASN A 21 -20.78 -6.70 9.42
C ASN A 21 -20.81 -6.52 7.88
N GLY A 22 -20.86 -5.27 7.40
CA GLY A 22 -20.93 -4.96 5.97
C GLY A 22 -22.30 -5.17 5.34
N LYS A 23 -23.36 -5.38 6.12
CA LYS A 23 -24.72 -5.63 5.63
C LYS A 23 -25.54 -4.35 5.58
N VAL A 24 -26.48 -4.29 4.64
CA VAL A 24 -27.44 -3.19 4.50
C VAL A 24 -28.76 -3.73 4.00
N SER A 25 -29.86 -3.31 4.62
CA SER A 25 -31.21 -3.62 4.17
C SER A 25 -31.76 -2.42 3.41
N LEU A 26 -32.16 -2.64 2.15
CA LEU A 26 -32.66 -1.60 1.27
C LEU A 26 -34.02 -2.01 0.71
N GLU A 27 -34.90 -1.04 0.53
CA GLU A 27 -36.19 -1.25 -0.11
C GLU A 27 -36.02 -1.31 -1.63
N CYS A 28 -36.71 -2.25 -2.27
CA CYS A 28 -36.65 -2.44 -3.72
C CYS A 28 -38.00 -2.91 -4.29
N VAL A 29 -38.10 -2.92 -5.62
CA VAL A 29 -39.26 -3.38 -6.38
C VAL A 29 -38.76 -4.40 -7.40
N PRO A 30 -39.53 -5.45 -7.74
CA PRO A 30 -39.11 -6.41 -8.75
C PRO A 30 -38.80 -5.75 -10.09
N GLY A 31 -37.69 -6.14 -10.71
CA GLY A 31 -37.22 -5.57 -11.97
C GLY A 31 -35.71 -5.50 -12.09
N ILE A 32 -35.25 -4.88 -13.19
CA ILE A 32 -33.83 -4.61 -13.43
C ILE A 32 -33.46 -3.35 -12.67
N ALA A 33 -32.53 -3.48 -11.74
CA ALA A 33 -32.02 -2.39 -10.90
C ALA A 33 -30.49 -2.34 -11.01
N THR A 34 -29.92 -1.19 -10.66
CA THR A 34 -28.47 -1.03 -10.57
C THR A 34 -28.10 -0.81 -9.11
N VAL A 35 -27.19 -1.63 -8.57
CA VAL A 35 -26.62 -1.42 -7.23
C VAL A 35 -25.37 -0.57 -7.37
N ARG A 36 -25.33 0.55 -6.65
CA ARG A 36 -24.17 1.43 -6.54
C ARG A 36 -23.62 1.39 -5.13
N VAL A 37 -22.31 1.21 -5.02
CA VAL A 37 -21.58 1.34 -3.75
C VAL A 37 -20.79 2.64 -3.81
N LEU A 38 -20.98 3.48 -2.79
CA LEU A 38 -20.39 4.80 -2.69
C LEU A 38 -19.51 4.93 -1.44
N ILE A 39 -18.34 5.54 -1.64
CA ILE A 39 -17.41 5.93 -0.58
C ILE A 39 -17.12 7.43 -0.76
N ASN A 40 -17.34 8.24 0.28
CA ASN A 40 -17.19 9.70 0.23
C ASN A 40 -17.90 10.33 -0.98
N GLU A 41 -19.17 9.95 -1.19
CA GLU A 41 -20.04 10.42 -2.29
C GLU A 41 -19.58 10.03 -3.71
N LYS A 42 -18.52 9.23 -3.85
CA LYS A 42 -18.04 8.73 -5.13
C LYS A 42 -18.49 7.29 -5.35
N VAL A 43 -19.06 7.00 -6.53
CA VAL A 43 -19.39 5.63 -6.95
C VAL A 43 -18.09 4.85 -7.17
N VAL A 44 -17.88 3.79 -6.40
CA VAL A 44 -16.70 2.91 -6.47
C VAL A 44 -17.02 1.55 -7.08
N TYR A 45 -18.30 1.18 -7.11
CA TYR A 45 -18.79 -0.03 -7.75
C TYR A 45 -20.22 0.17 -8.23
N GLU A 46 -20.52 -0.40 -9.39
CA GLU A 46 -21.83 -0.34 -10.03
C GLU A 46 -22.06 -1.65 -10.79
N GLU A 47 -23.16 -2.34 -10.49
CA GLU A 47 -23.56 -3.57 -11.17
C GLU A 47 -25.08 -3.58 -11.40
N GLU A 48 -25.48 -4.11 -12.55
CA GLU A 48 -26.88 -4.36 -12.87
C GLU A 48 -27.31 -5.71 -12.30
N ILE A 49 -28.41 -5.71 -11.54
CA ILE A 49 -28.97 -6.88 -10.90
C ILE A 49 -30.44 -7.02 -11.27
N THR A 50 -30.93 -8.26 -11.26
CA THR A 50 -32.36 -8.55 -11.43
C THR A 50 -32.97 -8.94 -10.09
N ILE A 51 -33.90 -8.13 -9.60
CA ILE A 51 -34.61 -8.36 -8.34
C ILE A 51 -35.90 -9.11 -8.66
N THR A 52 -36.04 -10.31 -8.09
CA THR A 52 -37.10 -11.25 -8.50
C THR A 52 -38.16 -11.47 -7.42
N TYR A 53 -37.78 -11.43 -6.14
CA TYR A 53 -38.67 -11.67 -4.99
C TYR A 53 -38.29 -10.81 -3.79
N ASP A 54 -39.22 -10.65 -2.85
CA ASP A 54 -38.97 -10.00 -1.56
C ASP A 54 -37.96 -10.82 -0.71
N ASN A 55 -37.17 -10.13 0.13
CA ASN A 55 -36.12 -10.70 0.97
C ASN A 55 -34.99 -11.46 0.22
N GLN A 56 -34.69 -11.06 -1.02
CA GLN A 56 -33.55 -11.60 -1.75
C GLN A 56 -32.23 -11.10 -1.14
N GLU A 57 -31.39 -12.02 -0.66
CA GLU A 57 -30.00 -11.70 -0.31
C GLU A 57 -29.16 -11.62 -1.58
N ILE A 58 -28.56 -10.46 -1.83
CA ILE A 58 -27.70 -10.21 -2.99
C ILE A 58 -26.29 -10.01 -2.46
N GLU A 59 -25.41 -10.97 -2.74
CA GLU A 59 -24.00 -10.87 -2.37
C GLU A 59 -23.26 -10.10 -3.46
N VAL A 60 -22.77 -8.92 -3.10
CA VAL A 60 -22.00 -8.05 -4.00
C VAL A 60 -20.51 -8.23 -3.68
N ALA A 61 -19.80 -8.94 -4.54
CA ALA A 61 -18.36 -9.12 -4.42
C ALA A 61 -17.63 -7.85 -4.90
N THR A 62 -17.28 -6.96 -3.98
CA THR A 62 -16.51 -5.76 -4.31
C THR A 62 -15.02 -6.09 -4.44
N ASN A 63 -14.42 -5.80 -5.60
CA ASN A 63 -12.98 -6.01 -5.87
C ASN A 63 -12.04 -5.02 -5.16
N PHE A 64 -12.53 -4.28 -4.17
CA PHE A 64 -11.76 -3.29 -3.43
C PHE A 64 -11.75 -3.61 -1.94
N SER A 65 -10.57 -3.49 -1.32
CA SER A 65 -10.41 -3.56 0.13
C SER A 65 -10.65 -2.19 0.73
N ILE A 66 -11.60 -2.08 1.66
CA ILE A 66 -11.83 -0.84 2.40
C ILE A 66 -10.73 -0.73 3.46
N VAL A 67 -9.74 0.13 3.23
CA VAL A 67 -8.75 0.49 4.24
C VAL A 67 -9.33 1.62 5.08
N ILE A 68 -9.82 1.29 6.27
CA ILE A 68 -10.17 2.30 7.28
C ILE A 68 -8.85 2.79 7.89
N ALA A 69 -8.36 3.92 7.41
CA ALA A 69 -7.30 4.64 8.09
C ALA A 69 -7.94 5.40 9.27
N SER A 70 -7.90 4.83 10.47
CA SER A 70 -8.11 5.63 11.67
C SER A 70 -6.84 6.46 11.92
N PRO A 71 -6.93 7.76 12.20
CA PRO A 71 -5.83 8.44 12.85
C PRO A 71 -5.72 7.82 14.24
N SER A 72 -4.57 7.18 14.46
CA SER A 72 -4.20 6.46 15.66
C SER A 72 -4.56 7.19 16.95
N SER A 73 -5.42 6.57 17.75
CA SER A 73 -5.17 6.43 19.19
C SER A 73 -5.96 5.25 19.75
N GLU A 74 -5.21 4.18 20.02
CA GLU A 74 -5.39 3.21 21.10
C GLU A 74 -6.75 2.47 21.25
N ILE A 75 -6.73 1.19 20.86
CA ILE A 75 -7.65 0.20 21.43
C ILE A 75 -7.19 -0.09 22.86
N THR A 76 -8.02 0.24 23.85
CA THR A 76 -8.05 -0.50 25.12
C THR A 76 -9.48 -0.94 25.42
N SER A 77 -9.63 -2.26 25.57
CA SER A 77 -10.84 -2.89 26.09
C SER A 77 -11.04 -2.52 27.55
N VAL A 78 -12.15 -1.86 27.92
CA VAL A 78 -12.70 -1.90 29.29
C VAL A 78 -14.22 -1.78 29.23
N LYS A 79 -14.90 -2.70 29.91
CA LYS A 79 -16.34 -2.70 30.17
C LYS A 79 -16.62 -1.94 31.48
N VAL A 80 -17.70 -1.16 31.48
CA VAL A 80 -18.51 -0.65 32.62
C VAL A 80 -18.11 0.68 33.31
N SER A 81 -19.13 1.55 33.35
CA SER A 81 -19.58 2.47 34.41
C SER A 81 -19.50 3.97 34.07
N ASN A 82 -20.67 4.61 34.03
CA ASN A 82 -20.81 6.04 34.34
C ASN A 82 -20.50 6.24 35.83
N PRO A 83 -19.85 7.35 36.26
CA PRO A 83 -20.41 8.70 36.16
C PRO A 83 -19.44 9.83 35.78
N VAL A 84 -20.01 10.94 35.31
CA VAL A 84 -19.40 12.26 34.99
C VAL A 84 -18.74 12.87 36.24
N PRO A 85 -17.55 13.53 36.17
CA PRO A 85 -17.51 15.01 36.12
C PRO A 85 -16.31 15.67 35.38
N ILE A 86 -16.64 16.74 34.66
CA ILE A 86 -15.93 18.05 34.61
C ILE A 86 -14.48 18.09 34.11
N LEU A 87 -14.28 18.72 32.94
CA LEU A 87 -13.33 19.83 32.79
C LEU A 87 -13.74 20.76 31.64
N SER A 88 -14.80 21.52 31.91
CA SER A 88 -15.13 22.76 31.22
C SER A 88 -14.24 23.89 31.75
N VAL A 89 -13.16 24.23 31.05
CA VAL A 89 -12.32 25.41 31.33
C VAL A 89 -11.58 25.76 30.03
N PHE A 90 -11.59 26.93 29.39
CA PHE A 90 -12.16 28.27 29.57
C PHE A 90 -12.12 28.91 28.16
N PHE A 91 -13.25 29.23 27.54
CA PHE A 91 -13.32 30.22 26.44
C PHE A 91 -14.32 31.35 26.74
N ALA A 92 -14.72 31.49 28.01
CA ALA A 92 -15.66 32.50 28.47
C ALA A 92 -15.08 33.31 29.62
N ALA A 93 -14.00 34.06 29.37
CA ALA A 93 -13.62 35.25 30.15
C ALA A 93 -12.34 35.88 29.57
N ILE A 94 -12.46 36.81 28.62
CA ILE A 94 -11.51 37.91 28.48
C ILE A 94 -12.34 39.20 28.44
N PRO A 95 -11.99 40.20 29.27
CA PRO A 95 -12.96 41.04 29.95
C PRO A 95 -13.48 42.16 29.04
N LEU A 96 -14.78 42.40 29.15
CA LEU A 96 -15.41 43.71 28.91
C LEU A 96 -14.90 44.70 29.98
N LEU A 97 -13.61 45.03 29.93
CA LEU A 97 -13.07 46.21 30.59
C LEU A 97 -13.28 47.38 29.64
N ALA A 98 -14.34 48.14 29.94
CA ALA A 98 -14.54 49.48 29.44
C ALA A 98 -13.33 50.35 29.80
N PHE A 99 -12.40 50.50 28.85
CA PHE A 99 -11.52 51.67 28.81
C PHE A 99 -12.00 52.63 27.73
N ARG A 100 -12.51 53.74 28.22
CA ARG A 100 -12.94 54.90 27.45
C ARG A 100 -11.73 55.51 26.74
N ARG A 101 -11.85 55.67 25.41
CA ARG A 101 -11.27 56.75 24.57
C ARG A 101 -9.75 56.74 24.32
N ARG A 102 -9.34 56.22 23.15
CA ARG A 102 -8.93 56.98 21.93
C ARG A 102 -8.11 56.07 20.99
N ARG A 103 -8.62 55.84 19.78
CA ARG A 103 -7.94 55.32 18.57
C ARG A 103 -6.93 54.16 18.77
N ALA A 104 -7.39 53.02 19.29
CA ALA A 104 -6.60 51.78 19.37
C ALA A 104 -7.36 50.56 18.80
N ILE A 105 -8.29 50.78 17.87
CA ILE A 105 -8.99 49.71 17.15
C ILE A 105 -8.00 48.97 16.22
N GLN A 106 -6.97 49.67 15.75
CA GLN A 106 -6.01 49.14 14.78
C GLN A 106 -4.98 48.18 15.39
N THR A 107 -4.61 48.34 16.67
CA THR A 107 -3.60 47.48 17.32
C THR A 107 -4.13 46.07 17.59
N TRP A 108 -5.37 45.93 18.06
CA TRP A 108 -6.00 44.62 18.25
C TRP A 108 -6.23 43.89 16.91
N VAL A 109 -6.68 44.63 15.89
CA VAL A 109 -6.84 44.07 14.53
C VAL A 109 -5.50 43.60 13.98
N ALA A 110 -4.42 44.36 14.17
CA ALA A 110 -3.08 43.97 13.72
C ALA A 110 -2.57 42.70 14.43
N ILE A 111 -2.83 42.55 15.74
CA ILE A 111 -2.45 41.36 16.51
C ILE A 111 -3.19 40.13 15.99
N VAL A 112 -4.52 40.23 15.81
CA VAL A 112 -5.34 39.13 15.30
C VAL A 112 -4.92 38.74 13.88
N LEU A 113 -4.71 39.74 13.01
CA LEU A 113 -4.27 39.51 11.64
C LEU A 113 -2.87 38.87 11.57
N ALA A 114 -1.94 39.29 12.44
CA ALA A 114 -0.62 38.70 12.54
C ALA A 114 -0.67 37.21 12.95
N ILE A 115 -1.54 36.85 13.89
CA ILE A 115 -1.74 35.45 14.30
C ILE A 115 -2.30 34.62 13.13
N ILE A 116 -3.31 35.13 12.43
CA ILE A 116 -3.91 34.43 11.28
C ILE A 116 -2.88 34.21 10.17
N ILE A 117 -2.09 35.23 9.82
CA ILE A 117 -1.03 35.11 8.80
C ILE A 117 0.04 34.11 9.26
N THR A 118 0.42 34.14 10.54
CA THR A 118 1.41 33.21 11.09
C THR A 118 0.92 31.76 10.98
N ILE A 119 -0.33 31.48 11.34
CA ILE A 119 -0.93 30.14 11.20
C ILE A 119 -1.04 29.75 9.71
N ALA A 120 -1.45 30.67 8.84
CA ALA A 120 -1.61 30.43 7.41
C ALA A 120 -0.28 30.07 6.72
N ILE A 121 0.86 30.54 7.23
CA ILE A 121 2.20 30.18 6.74
C ILE A 121 2.74 28.94 7.46
N ALA A 122 2.54 28.83 8.78
CA ALA A 122 3.07 27.75 9.59
C ALA A 122 2.44 26.39 9.23
N VAL A 123 1.13 26.34 8.92
CA VAL A 123 0.44 25.08 8.60
C VAL A 123 0.96 24.46 7.30
N PRO A 124 1.07 25.18 6.16
CA PRO A 124 1.66 24.63 4.94
C PRO A 124 3.11 24.19 5.11
N ILE A 125 3.93 24.97 5.84
CA ILE A 125 5.32 24.60 6.11
C ILE A 125 5.37 23.34 6.97
N TYR A 126 4.53 23.23 8.00
CA TYR A 126 4.45 22.06 8.85
C TYR A 126 4.00 20.82 8.07
N LEU A 127 2.97 20.93 7.22
CA LEU A 127 2.50 19.84 6.36
C LEU A 127 3.56 19.43 5.32
N TRP A 128 4.30 20.39 4.79
CA TRP A 128 5.40 20.13 3.87
C TRP A 128 6.54 19.42 4.60
N VAL A 129 7.01 19.94 5.74
CA VAL A 129 8.05 19.29 6.55
C VAL A 129 7.60 17.93 7.03
N SER A 130 6.36 17.76 7.49
CA SER A 130 5.82 16.47 7.91
C SER A 130 5.73 15.49 6.75
N SER A 131 5.57 15.93 5.50
CA SER A 131 5.70 15.03 4.35
C SER A 131 7.14 14.52 4.11
N PHE A 132 8.16 15.25 4.56
CA PHE A 132 9.57 14.80 4.53
C PHE A 132 9.99 14.05 5.80
N THR A 133 9.41 14.39 6.96
CA THR A 133 9.84 13.89 8.27
C THR A 133 8.90 12.85 8.86
N ALA A 134 7.67 12.72 8.36
CA ALA A 134 6.94 11.49 8.56
C ALA A 134 7.86 10.40 8.03
N PRO A 135 8.15 9.35 8.80
CA PRO A 135 8.70 8.16 8.19
C PRO A 135 7.68 7.82 7.10
N SER A 136 8.03 8.05 5.82
CA SER A 136 7.42 7.30 4.74
C SER A 136 7.36 5.89 5.28
N GLU A 137 6.22 5.20 5.25
CA GLU A 137 6.22 3.75 5.49
C GLU A 137 7.43 3.22 4.75
N ALA A 138 8.50 2.92 5.51
CA ALA A 138 9.84 3.09 4.96
C ALA A 138 9.88 2.21 3.76
N PHE A 139 10.02 2.77 2.55
CA PHE A 139 10.02 2.03 1.28
C PHE A 139 10.80 0.77 1.55
N ARG A 140 10.12 -0.35 1.86
CA ARG A 140 10.83 -1.52 2.35
C ARG A 140 11.50 -2.01 1.08
N PRO A 141 12.82 -1.86 0.96
CA PRO A 141 13.48 -2.17 -0.27
C PRO A 141 13.12 -3.62 -0.57
N THR A 142 12.63 -3.87 -1.77
CA THR A 142 12.38 -5.24 -2.22
C THR A 142 13.67 -6.02 -1.96
N LYS A 143 13.56 -7.15 -1.28
CA LYS A 143 14.74 -7.88 -0.81
C LYS A 143 14.73 -9.24 -1.47
N PHE A 144 15.68 -9.43 -2.39
CA PHE A 144 15.96 -10.75 -2.91
C PHE A 144 16.93 -11.49 -2.00
N THR A 145 16.75 -12.79 -1.91
CA THR A 145 17.67 -13.69 -1.21
C THR A 145 17.86 -14.96 -2.02
N ILE A 146 19.09 -15.45 -2.07
CA ILE A 146 19.37 -16.77 -2.63
C ILE A 146 19.24 -17.75 -1.46
N LEU A 147 18.26 -18.64 -1.53
CA LEU A 147 17.96 -19.61 -0.48
C LEU A 147 18.89 -20.82 -0.53
N ASP A 148 19.14 -21.29 -1.75
CA ASP A 148 19.90 -22.50 -1.99
C ASP A 148 20.57 -22.43 -3.36
N TRP A 149 21.66 -23.16 -3.51
CA TRP A 149 22.38 -23.27 -4.75
C TRP A 149 22.93 -24.68 -4.93
N SER A 150 22.93 -25.16 -6.16
CA SER A 150 23.50 -26.45 -6.54
C SER A 150 24.39 -26.27 -7.75
N VAL A 151 25.52 -26.95 -7.74
CA VAL A 151 26.51 -26.87 -8.82
C VAL A 151 26.65 -28.25 -9.44
N ASN A 152 26.58 -28.28 -10.77
CA ASN A 152 26.95 -29.41 -11.59
C ASN A 152 28.11 -29.01 -12.51
N THR A 153 28.80 -29.98 -13.09
CA THR A 153 29.91 -29.84 -14.04
C THR A 153 29.66 -28.86 -15.20
N THR A 154 28.40 -28.61 -15.56
CA THR A 154 28.01 -27.79 -16.73
C THR A 154 27.04 -26.66 -16.39
N ARG A 155 26.55 -26.56 -15.15
CA ARG A 155 25.55 -25.56 -14.78
C ARG A 155 25.52 -25.26 -13.29
N VAL A 156 25.01 -24.09 -12.97
CA VAL A 156 24.72 -23.63 -11.62
C VAL A 156 23.22 -23.40 -11.50
N ASP A 157 22.59 -24.08 -10.55
CA ASP A 157 21.16 -23.97 -10.26
C ASP A 157 21.01 -23.10 -9.00
N LEU A 158 20.34 -21.94 -9.11
CA LEU A 158 20.22 -20.94 -8.03
C LEU A 158 18.76 -20.72 -7.65
N THR A 159 18.41 -20.92 -6.39
CA THR A 159 17.04 -20.71 -5.89
C THR A 159 16.91 -19.33 -5.29
N LEU A 160 16.16 -18.45 -5.97
CA LEU A 160 15.93 -17.07 -5.59
C LEU A 160 14.53 -16.90 -4.98
N LYS A 161 14.44 -16.21 -3.85
CA LYS A 161 13.17 -15.82 -3.22
C LYS A 161 13.08 -14.32 -3.04
N ASN A 162 11.89 -13.77 -3.29
CA ASN A 162 11.57 -12.40 -2.90
C ASN A 162 11.02 -12.38 -1.47
N LEU A 163 11.80 -11.82 -0.54
CA LEU A 163 11.40 -11.57 0.85
C LEU A 163 10.87 -10.14 1.07
N GLY A 164 10.87 -9.31 0.02
CA GLY A 164 10.29 -7.97 0.06
C GLY A 164 8.76 -7.99 0.00
N GLU A 165 8.18 -6.81 0.23
CA GLU A 165 6.72 -6.61 0.25
C GLU A 165 6.13 -6.29 -1.12
N TYR A 166 6.98 -5.96 -2.10
CA TYR A 166 6.56 -5.61 -3.46
C TYR A 166 7.13 -6.58 -4.50
N THR A 167 6.49 -6.60 -5.66
CA THR A 167 6.99 -7.34 -6.82
C THR A 167 8.14 -6.59 -7.45
N ASP A 168 9.24 -7.27 -7.75
CA ASP A 168 10.38 -6.70 -8.46
C ASP A 168 10.81 -7.58 -9.64
N ALA A 169 11.32 -6.95 -10.68
CA ALA A 169 11.79 -7.61 -11.90
C ALA A 169 13.30 -7.80 -11.86
N LEU A 170 13.82 -8.88 -12.44
CA LEU A 170 15.26 -9.07 -12.56
C LEU A 170 15.85 -8.10 -13.60
N HIS A 171 17.08 -7.65 -13.36
CA HIS A 171 17.80 -6.70 -14.23
C HIS A 171 19.11 -7.29 -14.75
N THR A 172 19.96 -7.79 -13.86
CA THR A 172 21.28 -8.32 -14.25
C THR A 172 21.72 -9.44 -13.31
N ILE A 173 22.39 -10.45 -13.86
CA ILE A 173 23.09 -11.48 -13.09
C ILE A 173 24.58 -11.36 -13.39
N TYR A 174 25.39 -11.34 -12.34
CA TYR A 174 26.85 -11.36 -12.40
C TYR A 174 27.38 -12.63 -11.76
N LEU A 175 28.31 -13.28 -12.43
CA LEU A 175 29.17 -14.30 -11.85
C LEU A 175 30.59 -13.73 -11.81
N LYS A 176 31.15 -13.62 -10.62
CA LYS A 176 32.46 -13.01 -10.38
C LYS A 176 33.44 -14.02 -9.80
N LEU A 177 34.70 -13.83 -10.14
CA LEU A 177 35.83 -14.50 -9.52
C LEU A 177 36.69 -13.42 -8.86
N GLY A 178 36.55 -13.26 -7.55
CA GLY A 178 37.13 -12.11 -6.83
C GLY A 178 36.56 -10.78 -7.37
N SER A 179 37.40 -9.94 -7.94
CA SER A 179 37.00 -8.65 -8.52
C SER A 179 36.61 -8.71 -10.00
N GLU A 180 36.92 -9.81 -10.70
CA GLU A 180 36.67 -9.96 -12.13
C GLU A 180 35.27 -10.52 -12.39
N THR A 181 34.55 -9.95 -13.36
CA THR A 181 33.26 -10.49 -13.80
C THR A 181 33.50 -11.46 -14.94
N VAL A 182 33.25 -12.74 -14.68
CA VAL A 182 33.49 -13.83 -15.62
C VAL A 182 32.29 -14.04 -16.54
N LEU A 183 31.08 -13.81 -16.03
CA LEU A 183 29.85 -13.88 -16.80
C LEU A 183 28.86 -12.82 -16.33
N ARG A 184 28.16 -12.23 -17.30
CA ARG A 184 27.11 -11.23 -17.10
C ARG A 184 25.92 -11.55 -17.99
N TYR A 185 24.73 -11.59 -17.38
CA TYR A 185 23.46 -11.66 -18.10
C TYR A 185 22.72 -10.35 -17.93
N ASP A 186 22.39 -9.72 -19.05
CA ASP A 186 21.58 -8.50 -19.12
C ASP A 186 20.10 -8.81 -19.28
N GLU A 187 19.24 -7.79 -19.21
CA GLU A 187 17.77 -7.91 -19.29
C GLU A 187 17.30 -8.73 -20.50
N ASP A 188 17.97 -8.59 -21.64
CA ASP A 188 17.61 -9.24 -22.90
C ASP A 188 18.14 -10.68 -23.01
N THR A 189 18.93 -11.14 -22.04
CA THR A 189 19.49 -12.49 -22.08
C THR A 189 18.41 -13.52 -21.76
N ILE A 190 18.29 -14.55 -22.60
CA ILE A 190 17.36 -15.66 -22.37
C ILE A 190 17.95 -16.57 -21.29
N VAL A 191 17.21 -16.75 -20.20
CA VAL A 191 17.59 -17.62 -19.09
C VAL A 191 16.54 -18.71 -18.90
N CYS A 192 17.00 -19.85 -18.38
CA CYS A 192 16.13 -20.97 -18.04
C CYS A 192 15.67 -20.81 -16.58
N VAL A 193 14.35 -20.78 -16.38
CA VAL A 193 13.72 -20.63 -15.06
C VAL A 193 12.84 -21.83 -14.79
N VAL A 194 13.06 -22.44 -13.63
CA VAL A 194 12.22 -23.52 -13.10
C VAL A 194 11.32 -22.92 -12.03
N THR A 195 10.02 -23.06 -12.22
CA THR A 195 8.97 -22.72 -11.25
C THR A 195 8.19 -23.97 -10.86
N THR A 196 7.19 -23.83 -9.99
CA THR A 196 6.26 -24.92 -9.64
C THR A 196 5.50 -25.46 -10.85
N ASP A 197 5.31 -24.63 -11.87
CA ASP A 197 4.46 -24.92 -13.04
C ASP A 197 5.26 -25.57 -14.18
N GLY A 198 6.60 -25.62 -14.07
CA GLY A 198 7.49 -26.25 -15.03
C GLY A 198 8.73 -25.43 -15.35
N VAL A 199 9.37 -25.78 -16.47
CA VAL A 199 10.57 -25.13 -16.98
C VAL A 199 10.19 -24.17 -18.10
N THR A 200 10.65 -22.92 -18.00
CA THR A 200 10.38 -21.87 -18.99
C THR A 200 11.66 -21.18 -19.42
N TYR A 201 11.73 -20.79 -20.69
CA TYR A 201 12.80 -19.96 -21.23
C TYR A 201 12.23 -18.56 -21.46
N THR A 202 12.80 -17.57 -20.80
CA THR A 202 12.33 -16.18 -20.91
C THR A 202 13.51 -15.22 -20.77
N HIS A 203 13.31 -13.99 -21.23
CA HIS A 203 14.27 -12.92 -21.02
C HIS A 203 14.35 -12.57 -19.54
N LEU A 204 15.56 -12.34 -19.04
CA LEU A 204 15.82 -12.01 -17.63
C LEU A 204 14.93 -10.85 -17.15
N GLY A 205 14.82 -9.78 -17.95
CA GLY A 205 14.03 -8.59 -17.65
C GLY A 205 12.52 -8.82 -17.49
N ASN A 206 12.01 -9.94 -18.03
CA ASN A 206 10.58 -10.29 -17.95
C ASN A 206 10.25 -11.11 -16.70
N ILE A 207 11.25 -11.56 -15.96
CA ILE A 207 11.06 -12.34 -14.73
C ILE A 207 10.68 -11.39 -13.60
N LYS A 208 9.42 -11.46 -13.18
CA LYS A 208 8.86 -10.67 -12.07
C LYS A 208 8.60 -11.58 -10.89
N LEU A 209 9.30 -11.38 -9.77
CA LEU A 209 9.06 -12.13 -8.54
C LEU A 209 8.09 -11.37 -7.65
N LYS A 210 6.91 -11.96 -7.43
CA LYS A 210 5.97 -11.49 -6.40
C LYS A 210 6.52 -11.72 -4.99
N PRO A 211 6.05 -10.97 -3.97
CA PRO A 211 6.38 -11.23 -2.57
C PRO A 211 6.18 -12.69 -2.19
N GLY A 212 7.17 -13.31 -1.56
CA GLY A 212 7.14 -14.71 -1.15
C GLY A 212 7.36 -15.74 -2.26
N ALA A 213 7.35 -15.34 -3.53
CA ALA A 213 7.57 -16.25 -4.65
C ALA A 213 9.02 -16.77 -4.69
N VAL A 214 9.15 -18.02 -5.14
CA VAL A 214 10.44 -18.73 -5.27
C VAL A 214 10.59 -19.20 -6.71
N ILE A 215 11.76 -18.96 -7.29
CA ILE A 215 12.13 -19.46 -8.61
C ILE A 215 13.53 -20.04 -8.56
N THR A 216 13.84 -20.98 -9.46
CA THR A 216 15.20 -21.47 -9.64
C THR A 216 15.72 -21.04 -11.02
N ILE A 217 16.85 -20.35 -11.06
CA ILE A 217 17.50 -19.90 -12.29
C ILE A 217 18.66 -20.83 -12.59
N ILE A 218 18.73 -21.34 -13.82
CA ILE A 218 19.81 -22.22 -14.28
C ILE A 218 20.79 -21.40 -15.13
N ILE A 219 22.04 -21.32 -14.68
CA ILE A 219 23.14 -20.65 -15.37
C ILE A 219 24.03 -21.74 -16.02
N PRO A 220 24.04 -21.88 -17.35
CA PRO A 220 24.94 -22.82 -18.04
C PRO A 220 26.38 -22.30 -18.00
N TYR A 221 27.09 -22.59 -16.90
CA TYR A 221 28.49 -22.24 -16.72
C TYR A 221 29.24 -23.37 -16.00
N SER A 222 30.40 -23.76 -16.54
CA SER A 222 31.27 -24.77 -15.94
C SER A 222 32.23 -24.12 -14.95
N LEU A 223 31.96 -24.29 -13.66
CA LEU A 223 32.83 -23.80 -12.59
C LEU A 223 34.08 -24.68 -12.47
N GLN A 224 35.21 -24.07 -12.14
CA GLN A 224 36.44 -24.79 -11.86
C GLN A 224 36.39 -25.36 -10.44
N LYS A 225 36.75 -26.64 -10.31
CA LYS A 225 36.65 -27.37 -9.05
C LYS A 225 37.51 -26.75 -7.96
N GLY A 226 36.91 -26.47 -6.80
CA GLY A 226 37.58 -25.90 -5.63
C GLY A 226 37.83 -24.40 -5.70
N ILE A 227 37.29 -23.71 -6.71
CA ILE A 227 37.35 -22.24 -6.81
C ILE A 227 36.02 -21.64 -6.33
N THR A 228 36.12 -20.62 -5.48
CA THR A 228 34.96 -19.85 -5.02
C THR A 228 34.62 -18.75 -6.00
N TYR A 229 33.35 -18.69 -6.39
CA TYR A 229 32.78 -17.66 -7.24
C TYR A 229 31.69 -16.91 -6.48
N THR A 230 31.53 -15.63 -6.78
CA THR A 230 30.46 -14.80 -6.20
C THR A 230 29.38 -14.60 -7.24
N VAL A 231 28.16 -15.02 -6.92
CA VAL A 231 26.98 -14.74 -7.74
C VAL A 231 26.27 -13.53 -7.15
N LYS A 232 26.00 -12.53 -8.01
CA LYS A 232 25.23 -11.35 -7.66
C LYS A 232 24.06 -11.18 -8.62
N ILE A 233 22.85 -11.19 -8.09
CA ILE A 233 21.61 -10.95 -8.83
C ILE A 233 21.09 -9.57 -8.46
N VAL A 234 20.77 -8.77 -9.46
CA VAL A 234 20.29 -7.40 -9.31
C VAL A 234 18.88 -7.28 -9.92
N GLY A 235 17.94 -6.72 -9.16
CA GLY A 235 16.60 -6.36 -9.64
C GLY A 235 16.51 -4.92 -10.13
N LYS A 236 15.41 -4.59 -10.82
CA LYS A 236 15.15 -3.26 -11.38
C LYS A 236 14.95 -2.21 -10.30
N ALA A 237 14.42 -2.58 -9.15
CA ALA A 237 14.30 -1.70 -8.00
C ALA A 237 15.62 -1.57 -7.18
N ASN A 238 16.78 -1.82 -7.80
CA ASN A 238 18.11 -1.84 -7.17
C ASN A 238 18.23 -2.86 -6.02
N THR A 239 17.45 -3.93 -6.09
CA THR A 239 17.52 -5.03 -5.14
C THR A 239 18.73 -5.90 -5.45
N ILE A 240 19.42 -6.39 -4.42
CA ILE A 240 20.65 -7.16 -4.60
C ILE A 240 20.54 -8.43 -3.76
N ALA A 241 20.74 -9.57 -4.40
CA ALA A 241 21.02 -10.84 -3.74
C ALA A 241 22.44 -11.30 -4.12
N GLU A 242 23.22 -11.71 -3.13
CA GLU A 242 24.60 -12.12 -3.33
C GLU A 242 24.89 -13.39 -2.52
N THR A 243 25.63 -14.31 -3.12
CA THR A 243 26.07 -15.54 -2.46
C THR A 243 27.39 -16.01 -3.05
N GLU A 244 28.14 -16.77 -2.26
CA GLU A 244 29.36 -17.43 -2.68
C GLU A 244 29.05 -18.89 -2.98
N ILE A 245 29.47 -19.35 -4.17
CA ILE A 245 29.33 -20.73 -4.62
C ILE A 245 30.71 -21.32 -4.90
N ILE A 246 30.86 -22.62 -4.66
CA ILE A 246 32.12 -23.33 -4.87
C ILE A 246 31.94 -24.30 -6.04
N GLY A 247 32.87 -24.25 -7.00
CA GLY A 247 32.90 -25.15 -8.17
C GLY A 247 33.38 -26.56 -7.87
#